data_AF-A0A7X8MT49-F1
#
_entry.id   AF-A0A7X8MT49-F1
#
_cell.length_a   1.000
_cell.length_b   1.000
_cell.length_c   1.000
_cell.angle_alpha   90.00
_cell.angle_beta   90.00
_cell.angle_gamma   90.00
#
_symmetry.space_group_name_H-M   'P 1'
#
loop_
_entity.id
_entity.type
_entity.pdbx_description
1 polymer ?
#
loop_
_entity_poly.entity_id
_entity_poly.type
_entity_poly.pdbx_seq_one_letter_code
_entity_poly.pdbx_strand_id
1 'polypeptide(L)'
;MNINIGMRNIKTGLAVLICVLISRLLKLEYPFYSAIAAVIAMQTSVEASFKAGKNRMLGTFVGAVIGYVFALIYPGNIILITLGVMAIIHICNLLNWKSAVSIACVVFLSIMLNDSGRDHLYYSVNRLLDTFIGIIVALIINRFIAPPKLEKAED
;
A
#
# COMPACT_ATOMS: atom_id res chain seq x y z
N MET A 1 29.88 -14.97 -12.99
CA MET A 1 28.89 -13.91 -12.67
C MET A 1 28.85 -13.77 -11.15
N ASN A 2 29.36 -12.68 -10.58
CA ASN A 2 29.24 -12.44 -9.13
C ASN A 2 27.90 -11.74 -8.86
N ILE A 3 26.96 -12.44 -8.23
CA ILE A 3 25.67 -11.88 -7.84
C ILE A 3 25.86 -11.13 -6.53
N ASN A 4 25.95 -9.79 -6.59
CA ASN A 4 25.98 -8.96 -5.39
C ASN A 4 24.54 -8.61 -4.96
N ILE A 5 24.09 -9.19 -3.84
CA ILE A 5 22.79 -8.89 -3.26
C ILE A 5 22.88 -7.55 -2.51
N GLY A 6 22.22 -6.53 -3.05
CA GLY A 6 22.16 -5.20 -2.43
C GLY A 6 21.39 -5.22 -1.10
N MET A 7 21.79 -4.35 -0.16
CA MET A 7 21.19 -4.30 1.18
C MET A 7 19.68 -4.05 1.16
N ARG A 8 19.19 -3.27 0.18
CA ARG A 8 17.75 -3.07 -0.03
C ARG A 8 17.01 -4.40 -0.23
N ASN A 9 17.59 -5.37 -0.93
CA ASN A 9 16.94 -6.66 -1.17
C ASN A 9 16.74 -7.42 0.14
N ILE A 10 17.77 -7.44 1.00
CA ILE A 10 17.73 -8.08 2.31
C ILE A 10 16.67 -7.40 3.20
N LYS A 11 16.67 -6.05 3.24
CA LYS A 11 15.68 -5.29 4.01
C LYS A 11 14.24 -5.55 3.54
N THR A 12 14.00 -5.60 2.24
CA THR A 12 12.67 -5.91 1.68
C THR A 12 12.23 -7.31 2.10
N GLY A 13 13.09 -8.32 1.94
CA GLY A 13 12.78 -9.69 2.33
C GLY A 13 12.45 -9.81 3.82
N LEU A 14 13.24 -9.15 4.68
CA LEU A 14 12.99 -9.10 6.12
C LEU A 14 11.68 -8.39 6.47
N ALA A 15 11.37 -7.27 5.82
CA ALA A 15 10.12 -6.56 6.03
C ALA A 15 8.91 -7.43 5.64
N VAL A 16 8.99 -8.16 4.53
CA VAL A 16 7.94 -9.10 4.10
C VAL A 16 7.78 -10.23 5.10
N LEU A 17 8.88 -10.84 5.55
CA LEU A 17 8.86 -11.90 6.57
C LEU A 17 8.13 -11.42 7.84
N ILE A 18 8.48 -10.24 8.34
CA ILE A 18 7.84 -9.66 9.53
C ILE A 18 6.37 -9.35 9.29
N CYS A 19 6.00 -8.77 8.13
CA CYS A 19 4.59 -8.52 7.80
C CYS A 19 3.76 -9.80 7.80
N VAL A 20 4.26 -10.88 7.20
CA VAL A 20 3.55 -12.17 7.15
C VAL A 20 3.43 -12.77 8.56
N LEU A 21 4.48 -12.68 9.38
CA LEU A 21 4.44 -13.15 10.78
C LEU A 21 3.41 -12.35 11.61
N ILE A 22 3.45 -11.01 11.53
CA ILE A 22 2.46 -10.14 12.19
C ILE A 22 1.05 -10.48 11.71
N SER A 23 0.86 -10.67 10.41
CA SER A 23 -0.44 -10.99 9.84
C SER A 23 -0.99 -12.33 10.37
N ARG A 24 -0.13 -13.35 10.52
CA ARG A 24 -0.52 -14.63 11.12
C ARG A 24 -0.85 -14.51 12.61
N LEU A 25 -0.05 -13.74 13.36
CA LEU A 25 -0.25 -13.54 14.80
C LEU A 25 -1.54 -12.78 15.11
N LEU A 26 -1.82 -11.73 14.34
CA LEU A 26 -3.02 -10.91 14.47
C LEU A 26 -4.24 -11.53 13.75
N LYS A 27 -4.08 -12.69 13.11
CA LYS A 27 -5.11 -13.35 12.29
C LYS A 27 -5.72 -12.41 11.24
N LEU A 28 -4.88 -11.57 10.63
CA LEU A 28 -5.30 -10.70 9.54
C LEU A 28 -5.75 -11.56 8.36
N GLU A 29 -6.81 -11.10 7.71
CA GLU A 29 -7.46 -11.86 6.66
C GLU A 29 -6.68 -11.84 5.36
N TYR A 30 -5.96 -10.75 5.09
CA TYR A 30 -5.26 -10.54 3.84
C TYR A 30 -3.76 -10.21 4.06
N PRO A 31 -2.93 -11.18 4.51
CA PRO A 31 -1.48 -10.99 4.66
C PRO A 31 -0.78 -10.48 3.39
N PHE A 32 -1.37 -10.74 2.22
CA PHE A 32 -0.92 -10.21 0.94
C PHE A 32 -0.77 -8.69 0.94
N TYR A 33 -1.73 -7.97 1.53
CA TYR A 33 -1.76 -6.50 1.46
C TYR A 33 -0.71 -5.84 2.36
N SER A 34 -0.42 -6.42 3.52
CA SER A 34 0.65 -5.95 4.40
C SER A 34 2.03 -6.20 3.79
N ALA A 35 2.22 -7.38 3.17
CA ALA A 35 3.46 -7.71 2.46
C ALA A 35 3.72 -6.78 1.28
N ILE A 36 2.74 -6.57 0.39
CA ILE A 36 2.93 -5.71 -0.79
C ILE A 36 3.12 -4.23 -0.40
N ALA A 37 2.45 -3.77 0.66
CA ALA A 37 2.66 -2.43 1.19
C ALA A 37 4.11 -2.25 1.70
N ALA A 38 4.67 -3.26 2.36
CA ALA A 38 6.07 -3.23 2.78
C ALA A 38 7.04 -3.19 1.59
N VAL A 39 6.80 -4.01 0.56
CA VAL A 39 7.63 -4.01 -0.66
C VAL A 39 7.63 -2.64 -1.33
N ILE A 40 6.45 -2.03 -1.50
CA ILE A 40 6.31 -0.74 -2.19
C ILE A 40 6.88 0.41 -1.35
N ALA A 41 6.70 0.37 -0.03
CA ALA A 41 7.26 1.36 0.87
C ALA A 41 8.80 1.21 1.03
N MET A 42 9.39 0.05 0.75
CA MET A 42 10.84 -0.15 0.89
C MET A 42 11.62 0.52 -0.27
N GLN A 43 12.40 1.54 0.07
CA GLN A 43 13.22 2.32 -0.85
C GLN A 43 14.67 2.37 -0.35
N THR A 44 15.56 2.99 -1.13
CA THR A 44 16.99 3.07 -0.81
C THR A 44 17.29 3.95 0.40
N SER A 45 16.47 4.98 0.66
CA SER A 45 16.57 5.85 1.84
C SER A 45 15.29 5.83 2.67
N VAL A 46 15.40 6.17 3.97
CA VAL A 46 14.25 6.21 4.90
C VAL A 46 13.25 7.29 4.48
N GLU A 47 13.72 8.45 4.02
CA GLU A 47 12.86 9.53 3.53
C GLU A 47 12.09 9.13 2.27
N ALA A 48 12.76 8.48 1.33
CA ALA A 48 12.11 7.94 0.13
C ALA A 48 11.08 6.87 0.52
N SER A 49 11.40 6.02 1.50
CA SER A 49 10.46 5.05 2.06
C SER A 49 9.24 5.70 2.70
N PHE A 50 9.44 6.77 3.46
CA PHE A 50 8.36 7.53 4.07
C PHE A 50 7.47 8.17 3.02
N LYS A 51 8.05 8.80 1.99
CA LYS A 51 7.31 9.39 0.88
C LYS A 51 6.51 8.33 0.11
N ALA A 52 7.12 7.18 -0.19
CA ALA A 52 6.45 6.06 -0.84
C ALA A 52 5.31 5.50 0.01
N GLY A 53 5.55 5.29 1.31
CA GLY A 53 4.53 4.86 2.27
C GLY A 53 3.38 5.84 2.41
N LYS A 54 3.65 7.15 2.51
CA LYS A 54 2.62 8.20 2.53
C LYS A 54 1.76 8.16 1.28
N ASN A 55 2.37 8.11 0.09
CA ASN A 55 1.63 8.02 -1.17
C ASN A 55 0.77 6.74 -1.25
N ARG A 56 1.31 5.62 -0.77
CA ARG A 56 0.57 4.35 -0.67
C ARG A 56 -0.64 4.49 0.24
N MET A 57 -0.47 5.08 1.42
CA MET A 57 -1.54 5.25 2.39
C MET A 57 -2.64 6.17 1.89
N LEU A 58 -2.27 7.31 1.29
CA LEU A 58 -3.23 8.26 0.71
C LEU A 58 -4.03 7.62 -0.43
N GLY A 59 -3.38 6.87 -1.31
CA GLY A 59 -4.07 6.20 -2.38
C GLY A 59 -4.99 5.07 -1.89
N THR A 60 -4.53 4.25 -0.93
CA THR A 60 -5.41 3.26 -0.29
C THR A 60 -6.61 3.93 0.38
N PHE A 61 -6.43 5.08 1.04
CA PHE A 61 -7.52 5.83 1.66
C PHE A 61 -8.57 6.28 0.62
N VAL A 62 -8.15 6.96 -0.45
CA VAL A 62 -9.06 7.41 -1.51
C VAL A 62 -9.77 6.23 -2.17
N GLY A 63 -9.02 5.18 -2.54
CA GLY A 63 -9.58 3.99 -3.16
C GLY A 63 -10.55 3.24 -2.25
N ALA A 64 -10.26 3.17 -0.94
CA ALA A 64 -11.11 2.52 0.05
C ALA A 64 -12.41 3.29 0.27
N VAL A 65 -12.35 4.61 0.43
CA VAL A 65 -13.52 5.46 0.63
C VAL A 65 -14.44 5.42 -0.60
N ILE A 66 -13.89 5.64 -1.79
CA ILE A 66 -14.69 5.64 -3.02
C ILE A 66 -15.20 4.24 -3.33
N GLY A 67 -14.38 3.21 -3.12
CA GLY A 67 -14.77 1.82 -3.31
C GLY A 67 -15.92 1.42 -2.41
N TYR A 68 -15.84 1.77 -1.12
CA TYR A 68 -16.92 1.52 -0.18
C TYR A 68 -18.21 2.24 -0.58
N VAL A 69 -18.16 3.54 -0.86
CA VAL A 69 -19.35 4.34 -1.26
C VAL A 69 -20.01 3.77 -2.50
N PHE A 70 -19.24 3.38 -3.51
CA PHE A 70 -19.80 2.85 -4.76
C PHE A 70 -20.33 1.42 -4.58
N ALA A 71 -19.69 0.62 -3.74
CA ALA A 71 -20.14 -0.72 -3.42
C ALA A 71 -21.43 -0.74 -2.57
N LEU A 72 -21.76 0.36 -1.89
CA LEU A 72 -23.09 0.54 -1.26
C LEU A 72 -24.21 0.77 -2.28
N ILE A 73 -23.88 1.26 -3.48
CA ILE A 73 -24.88 1.54 -4.53
C ILE A 73 -25.17 0.27 -5.32
N TYR A 74 -24.15 -0.28 -6.00
CA TYR A 74 -24.27 -1.54 -6.73
C TYR A 74 -22.87 -2.15 -6.93
N PRO A 75 -22.44 -3.09 -6.07
CA PRO A 75 -21.15 -3.75 -6.21
C PRO A 75 -21.08 -4.54 -7.53
N GLY A 76 -19.90 -4.61 -8.14
CA GLY A 76 -19.70 -5.28 -9.43
C GLY A 76 -20.28 -4.57 -10.66
N ASN A 77 -21.01 -3.46 -10.50
CA ASN A 77 -21.60 -2.75 -11.63
C ASN A 77 -20.53 -2.10 -12.51
N ILE A 78 -20.51 -2.47 -13.80
CA ILE A 78 -19.49 -2.05 -14.78
C ILE A 78 -19.46 -0.52 -14.98
N ILE A 79 -20.63 0.12 -14.96
CA ILE A 79 -20.75 1.57 -15.12
C ILE A 79 -20.17 2.28 -13.89
N LEU A 80 -20.57 1.85 -12.68
CA LEU A 80 -20.04 2.42 -11.44
C LEU A 80 -18.53 2.21 -11.31
N ILE A 81 -18.00 1.05 -11.71
CA ILE A 81 -16.56 0.79 -11.73
C ILE A 81 -15.85 1.81 -12.63
N THR A 82 -16.36 2.03 -13.83
CA THR A 82 -15.77 2.96 -14.80
C THR A 82 -15.80 4.40 -14.26
N LEU A 83 -16.95 4.84 -13.74
CA LEU A 83 -17.12 6.16 -13.16
C LEU A 83 -16.24 6.36 -11.92
N GLY A 84 -16.11 5.34 -11.08
CA GLY A 84 -15.30 5.41 -9.88
C GLY A 84 -13.80 5.55 -10.17
N VAL A 85 -13.28 4.85 -11.18
CA VAL A 85 -11.90 5.03 -11.65
C VAL A 85 -11.69 6.47 -12.16
N MET A 86 -12.61 7.00 -12.98
CA MET A 86 -12.53 8.38 -13.46
C MET A 86 -12.55 9.39 -12.30
N ALA A 87 -13.44 9.18 -11.31
CA ALA A 87 -13.55 10.02 -10.13
C ALA A 87 -12.26 9.99 -9.29
N ILE A 88 -11.67 8.81 -9.06
CA ILE A 88 -10.40 8.65 -8.34
C ILE A 88 -9.28 9.42 -9.03
N ILE A 89 -9.12 9.24 -10.34
CA ILE A 89 -8.07 9.93 -11.11
C ILE A 89 -8.25 11.44 -10.98
N HIS A 90 -9.48 11.93 -11.13
CA HIS A 90 -9.78 13.35 -11.00
C HIS A 90 -9.45 13.88 -9.60
N ILE A 91 -9.92 13.22 -8.53
CA ILE A 91 -9.68 13.61 -7.14
C ILE A 91 -8.18 13.61 -6.81
N CYS A 92 -7.46 12.54 -7.16
CA CYS A 92 -6.02 12.48 -6.92
C CYS A 92 -5.26 13.57 -7.69
N ASN A 93 -5.68 13.93 -8.90
CA ASN A 93 -5.07 15.03 -9.66
C ASN A 93 -5.34 16.38 -9.02
N LEU A 94 -6.58 16.66 -8.57
CA LEU A 94 -6.93 17.90 -7.85
C LEU A 94 -6.08 18.08 -6.58
N LEU A 95 -5.83 16.99 -5.85
CA LEU A 95 -5.02 16.99 -4.64
C LEU A 95 -3.50 16.94 -4.91
N ASN A 96 -3.07 16.94 -6.18
CA ASN A 96 -1.68 16.76 -6.61
C ASN A 96 -1.03 15.45 -6.13
N TRP A 97 -1.81 14.39 -5.92
CA TRP A 97 -1.37 13.06 -5.48
C TRP A 97 -1.16 12.11 -6.66
N LYS A 98 -0.45 12.56 -7.70
CA LYS A 98 -0.26 11.79 -8.95
C LYS A 98 0.32 10.39 -8.72
N SER A 99 1.26 10.26 -7.79
CA SER A 99 1.87 8.96 -7.43
C SER A 99 0.94 8.00 -6.70
N ALA A 100 -0.21 8.47 -6.19
CA ALA A 100 -1.19 7.66 -5.47
C ALA A 100 -2.31 7.13 -6.39
N VAL A 101 -2.47 7.70 -7.60
CA VAL A 101 -3.56 7.36 -8.54
C VAL A 101 -3.66 5.87 -8.79
N SER A 102 -2.56 5.23 -9.21
CA SER A 102 -2.57 3.81 -9.58
C SER A 102 -3.01 2.93 -8.43
N ILE A 103 -2.51 3.18 -7.21
CA ILE A 103 -2.93 2.38 -6.05
C ILE A 103 -4.35 2.69 -5.60
N ALA A 104 -4.80 3.94 -5.67
CA ALA A 104 -6.19 4.26 -5.38
C ALA A 104 -7.13 3.47 -6.30
N CYS A 105 -6.81 3.39 -7.59
CA CYS A 105 -7.56 2.58 -8.54
C CYS A 105 -7.52 1.09 -8.19
N VAL A 106 -6.37 0.47 -7.89
CA VAL A 106 -6.38 -0.99 -7.56
C VAL A 106 -7.10 -1.28 -6.25
N VAL A 107 -7.06 -0.39 -5.26
CA VAL A 107 -7.83 -0.58 -4.01
C VAL A 107 -9.33 -0.50 -4.29
N PHE A 108 -9.76 0.52 -5.04
CA PHE A 108 -11.14 0.66 -5.46
C PHE A 108 -11.64 -0.57 -6.22
N LEU A 109 -10.88 -1.02 -7.22
CA LEU A 109 -11.21 -2.21 -8.00
C LEU A 109 -11.25 -3.45 -7.12
N SER A 110 -10.32 -3.59 -6.17
CA SER A 110 -10.33 -4.72 -5.22
C SER A 110 -11.55 -4.71 -4.30
N ILE A 111 -12.22 -3.58 -4.11
CA ILE A 111 -13.47 -3.52 -3.33
C ILE A 111 -14.66 -3.81 -4.23
N MET A 112 -14.76 -3.13 -5.38
CA MET A 112 -15.90 -3.25 -6.28
C MET A 112 -16.01 -4.62 -6.96
N LEU A 113 -14.89 -5.31 -7.16
CA LEU A 113 -14.83 -6.60 -7.83
C LEU A 113 -14.68 -7.78 -6.86
N ASN A 114 -14.56 -7.53 -5.56
CA ASN A 114 -14.40 -8.63 -4.61
C ASN A 114 -15.77 -9.20 -4.23
N ASP A 115 -15.99 -10.46 -4.61
CA ASP A 115 -17.20 -11.22 -4.30
C ASP A 115 -17.02 -12.20 -3.12
N SER A 116 -16.16 -11.85 -2.16
CA SER A 116 -15.86 -12.69 -0.98
C SER A 116 -17.05 -12.97 -0.05
N GLY A 117 -18.25 -12.44 -0.34
CA GLY A 117 -19.43 -12.51 0.52
C GLY A 117 -19.31 -11.74 1.83
N ARG A 118 -18.20 -11.00 2.04
CA ARG A 118 -17.98 -10.16 3.21
C ARG A 118 -18.45 -8.74 2.98
N ASP A 119 -18.78 -8.08 4.07
CA ASP A 119 -19.17 -6.69 4.07
C ASP A 119 -18.05 -5.78 3.50
N HIS A 120 -18.44 -4.85 2.63
CA HIS A 120 -17.50 -3.96 1.94
C HIS A 120 -16.83 -2.96 2.88
N LEU A 121 -17.49 -2.54 3.98
CA LEU A 121 -16.85 -1.70 4.99
C LEU A 121 -15.72 -2.47 5.66
N TYR A 122 -16.02 -3.70 6.07
CA TYR A 122 -15.03 -4.58 6.68
C TYR A 122 -13.83 -4.79 5.76
N TYR A 123 -14.04 -5.05 4.46
CA TYR A 123 -12.93 -5.16 3.51
C TYR A 123 -12.12 -3.87 3.38
N SER A 124 -12.81 -2.73 3.25
CA SER A 124 -12.17 -1.41 3.08
C SER A 124 -11.32 -1.02 4.29
N VAL A 125 -11.81 -1.29 5.50
CA VAL A 125 -11.06 -1.06 6.75
C VAL A 125 -9.82 -1.95 6.81
N ASN A 126 -9.95 -3.24 6.49
CA ASN A 126 -8.79 -4.15 6.44
C ASN A 126 -7.74 -3.67 5.43
N ARG A 127 -8.14 -3.16 4.25
CA ARG A 127 -7.19 -2.60 3.29
C ARG A 127 -6.34 -1.46 3.88
N LEU A 128 -6.93 -0.60 4.70
CA LEU A 128 -6.23 0.49 5.38
C LEU A 128 -5.28 -0.04 6.45
N LEU A 129 -5.76 -0.95 7.31
CA LEU A 129 -4.97 -1.55 8.39
C LEU A 129 -3.78 -2.35 7.85
N ASP A 130 -4.00 -3.23 6.88
CA ASP A 130 -2.94 -4.04 6.26
C ASP A 130 -1.87 -3.14 5.62
N THR A 131 -2.32 -2.12 4.89
CA THR A 131 -1.41 -1.16 4.25
C THR A 131 -0.58 -0.41 5.30
N PHE A 132 -1.21 0.04 6.38
CA PHE A 132 -0.55 0.75 7.46
C PHE A 132 0.52 -0.12 8.13
N ILE A 133 0.19 -1.37 8.48
CA ILE A 133 1.12 -2.33 9.06
C ILE A 133 2.34 -2.52 8.15
N GLY A 134 2.12 -2.75 6.85
CA GLY A 134 3.20 -2.92 5.90
C GLY A 134 4.14 -1.72 5.81
N ILE A 135 3.58 -0.51 5.80
CA ILE A 135 4.37 0.73 5.77
C ILE A 135 5.21 0.88 7.04
N ILE A 136 4.61 0.67 8.22
CA ILE A 136 5.33 0.80 9.50
C ILE A 136 6.49 -0.19 9.57
N VAL A 137 6.26 -1.46 9.22
CA VAL A 137 7.32 -2.48 9.20
C VAL A 137 8.44 -2.08 8.24
N ALA A 138 8.11 -1.64 7.02
CA ALA A 138 9.12 -1.21 6.06
C ALA A 138 9.96 -0.02 6.56
N LEU A 139 9.33 0.96 7.22
CA LEU A 139 10.04 2.11 7.77
C LEU A 139 10.97 1.72 8.93
N ILE A 140 10.50 0.87 9.84
CA ILE A 140 11.31 0.36 10.95
C ILE A 140 12.52 -0.39 10.39
N ILE A 141 12.31 -1.33 9.47
CA ILE A 141 13.41 -2.10 8.90
C ILE A 141 14.38 -1.22 8.11
N ASN A 142 13.88 -0.25 7.33
CA ASN A 142 14.78 0.62 6.57
C ASN A 142 15.64 1.50 7.49
N ARG A 143 15.07 1.97 8.60
CA ARG A 143 15.75 2.81 9.58
C ARG A 143 16.79 2.06 10.41
N PHE A 144 16.46 0.87 10.90
CA PHE A 144 17.29 0.20 11.91
C PHE A 144 18.23 -0.88 11.34
N ILE A 145 17.91 -1.48 10.20
CA ILE A 145 18.78 -2.49 9.60
C ILE A 145 19.69 -1.81 8.59
N ALA A 146 21.01 -1.80 8.85
CA ALA A 146 22.03 -1.21 7.99
C ALA A 146 21.60 0.18 7.45
N PRO A 147 21.47 1.19 8.33
CA PRO A 147 20.94 2.50 7.97
C PRO A 147 21.65 3.04 6.72
N PRO A 148 20.91 3.64 5.77
CA PRO A 148 21.52 4.22 4.58
C PRO A 148 22.63 5.14 5.02
N LYS A 149 23.86 4.91 4.52
CA LYS A 149 24.95 5.85 4.77
C LYS A 149 24.47 7.21 4.28
N LEU A 150 24.44 8.20 5.17
CA LEU A 150 24.32 9.60 4.77
C LEU A 150 25.50 9.84 3.81
N GLU A 151 25.19 10.04 2.53
CA GLU A 151 26.17 10.59 1.61
C GLU A 151 26.53 11.95 2.22
N LYS A 152 27.75 12.04 2.76
CA LYS A 152 28.29 13.32 3.22
C LYS A 152 28.18 14.23 2.02
N ALA A 153 27.47 15.36 2.16
CA ALA A 153 27.60 16.45 1.22
C ALA A 153 29.10 16.74 1.13
N GLU A 154 29.71 16.49 -0.03
CA GLU A 154 31.08 16.90 -0.31
C GLU A 154 31.09 18.44 -0.27
N ASP A 155 31.88 18.94 0.68
CA ASP A 155 32.38 20.29 0.96
C ASP A 155 31.79 21.51 0.22
#